data_AF-A0A967CJV5-F1
#
_entry.id   AF-A0A967CJV5-F1
#
_cell.length_a   1.000
_cell.length_b   1.000
_cell.length_c   1.000
_cell.angle_alpha   90.00
_cell.angle_beta   90.00
_cell.angle_gamma   90.00
#
_symmetry.space_group_name_H-M   'P 1'
#
loop_
_entity.id
_entity.type
_entity.pdbx_description
1 polymer ?
#
loop_
_entity_poly.entity_id
_entity_poly.type
_entity_poly.pdbx_seq_one_letter_code
_entity_poly.pdbx_strand_id
1 'polypeptide(L)'
;YKPKDGCEEEFVDGLKRLGQMIDKSKAGQKFQNTFIKIDSGEYVQIVQMPHLESLLDGQIEGLEWLDSVDHLLEYYDDGSRTEAFSGFVIE
;
A
#
# COMPACT_ATOMS: atom_id res chain seq x y z
N TYR A 1 7.19 0.14 -1.49
CA TYR A 1 7.27 -1.27 -1.92
C TYR A 1 8.33 -1.40 -3.01
N LYS A 2 9.25 -2.35 -2.88
CA LYS A 2 10.29 -2.65 -3.88
C LYS A 2 9.98 -4.00 -4.54
N PRO A 3 9.24 -4.07 -5.65
CA PRO A 3 9.05 -5.35 -6.33
C PRO A 3 10.38 -5.85 -6.92
N LYS A 4 10.62 -7.16 -6.86
CA LYS A 4 11.77 -7.82 -7.49
C LYS A 4 11.73 -7.62 -9.00
N ASP A 5 12.90 -7.62 -9.63
CA ASP A 5 13.02 -7.59 -11.08
C ASP A 5 12.21 -8.71 -11.74
N GLY A 6 11.35 -8.34 -12.69
CA GLY A 6 10.46 -9.26 -13.40
C GLY A 6 9.14 -9.58 -12.68
N CYS A 7 8.94 -9.14 -11.44
CA CYS A 7 7.70 -9.35 -10.68
C CYS A 7 6.70 -8.18 -10.79
N GLU A 8 7.03 -7.12 -11.53
CA GLU A 8 6.28 -5.85 -11.54
C GLU A 8 4.81 -6.02 -11.96
N GLU A 9 4.53 -6.82 -12.99
CA GLU A 9 3.17 -7.03 -13.50
C GLU A 9 2.29 -7.73 -12.44
N GLU A 10 2.81 -8.83 -11.87
CA GLU A 10 2.11 -9.57 -10.81
C GLU A 10 1.91 -8.72 -9.56
N PHE A 11 2.91 -7.90 -9.21
CA PHE A 11 2.82 -6.99 -8.07
C PHE A 11 1.75 -5.91 -8.30
N VAL A 12 1.69 -5.33 -9.50
CA VAL A 12 0.65 -4.35 -9.87
C VAL A 12 -0.74 -4.96 -9.80
N ASP A 13 -0.91 -6.22 -10.20
CA ASP A 13 -2.18 -6.93 -10.02
C ASP A 13 -2.52 -7.16 -8.54
N GLY A 14 -1.50 -7.42 -7.71
CA GLY A 14 -1.62 -7.39 -6.25
C GLY A 14 -2.14 -6.06 -5.72
N LEU A 15 -1.60 -4.93 -6.19
CA LEU A 15 -2.04 -3.59 -5.81
C LEU A 15 -3.49 -3.30 -6.26
N LYS A 16 -3.89 -3.74 -7.46
CA LYS A 16 -5.28 -3.61 -7.92
C LYS A 16 -6.24 -4.36 -7.00
N ARG A 17 -5.88 -5.57 -6.56
CA ARG A 17 -6.67 -6.35 -5.59
C ARG A 17 -6.77 -5.63 -4.24
N LEU A 18 -5.67 -5.08 -3.74
CA LEU A 18 -5.65 -4.27 -2.51
C LEU A 18 -6.58 -3.04 -2.64
N GLY A 19 -6.49 -2.31 -3.75
CA GLY A 19 -7.35 -1.16 -4.03
C GLY A 19 -8.84 -1.53 -3.96
N GLN A 20 -9.23 -2.61 -4.65
CA GLN A 20 -10.62 -3.10 -4.63
C GLN A 20 -11.09 -3.55 -3.24
N MET A 21 -10.20 -4.12 -2.42
CA MET A 21 -10.51 -4.51 -1.05
C MET A 21 -10.77 -3.28 -0.17
N ILE A 22 -9.89 -2.28 -0.25
CA ILE A 22 -10.03 -1.02 0.50
C ILE A 22 -11.30 -0.26 0.06
N ASP A 23 -11.57 -0.18 -1.24
CA ASP A 23 -12.76 0.50 -1.75
C ASP A 23 -14.07 -0.14 -1.24
N LYS A 24 -14.09 -1.47 -1.12
CA LYS A 24 -15.23 -2.19 -0.56
C LYS A 24 -15.35 -1.99 0.96
N SER A 25 -14.24 -2.07 1.69
CA SER A 25 -14.27 -1.94 3.17
C SER A 25 -14.59 -0.53 3.63
N LYS A 26 -14.28 0.49 2.80
CA LYS A 26 -14.53 1.91 3.08
C LYS A 26 -15.70 2.48 2.27
N ALA A 27 -16.56 1.63 1.71
CA ALA A 27 -17.72 2.06 0.94
C ALA A 27 -18.60 3.04 1.74
N GLY A 28 -18.86 4.21 1.16
CA GLY A 28 -19.65 5.28 1.80
C GLY A 28 -18.87 6.21 2.74
N GLN A 29 -17.56 6.02 2.90
CA GLN A 29 -16.68 6.92 3.63
C GLN A 29 -15.90 7.83 2.67
N LYS A 30 -15.56 9.05 3.11
CA LYS A 30 -14.66 9.92 2.34
C LYS A 30 -13.22 9.50 2.65
N PHE A 31 -12.55 8.89 1.69
CA PHE A 31 -11.12 8.55 1.77
C PHE A 31 -10.47 8.70 0.39
N GLN A 32 -9.14 8.73 0.36
CA GLN A 32 -8.36 8.62 -0.87
C GLN A 32 -7.40 7.45 -0.73
N ASN A 33 -7.30 6.63 -1.77
CA ASN A 33 -6.30 5.58 -1.89
C ASN A 33 -5.71 5.67 -3.30
N THR A 34 -4.39 5.84 -3.40
CA THR A 34 -3.71 6.00 -4.69
C THR A 34 -2.39 5.26 -4.65
N PHE A 35 -2.06 4.59 -5.75
CA PHE A 35 -0.77 3.96 -5.94
C PHE A 35 0.01 4.72 -7.00
N ILE A 36 1.27 5.04 -6.72
CA ILE A 36 2.19 5.68 -7.66
C ILE A 36 3.47 4.87 -7.78
N LYS A 37 4.10 4.90 -8.96
CA LYS A 37 5.49 4.46 -9.14
C LYS A 37 6.37 5.70 -9.10
N ILE A 38 7.43 5.68 -8.31
CA ILE A 38 8.41 6.77 -8.21
C ILE A 38 9.66 6.45 -9.02
N ASP A 39 10.54 7.44 -9.21
CA ASP A 39 11.72 7.32 -10.09
C ASP A 39 12.70 6.21 -9.67
N SER A 40 12.71 5.82 -8.39
CA SER A 40 13.49 4.68 -7.90
C SER A 40 12.96 3.32 -8.37
N GLY A 41 11.80 3.28 -9.04
CA GLY A 41 11.10 2.06 -9.41
C GLY A 41 10.16 1.54 -8.32
N GLU A 42 10.21 2.12 -7.13
CA GLU A 42 9.36 1.74 -6.01
C GLU A 42 7.91 2.15 -6.22
N TYR A 43 7.02 1.39 -5.60
CA TYR A 43 5.60 1.70 -5.54
C TYR A 43 5.24 2.24 -4.17
N VAL A 44 4.52 3.35 -4.18
CA VAL A 44 4.02 4.04 -2.99
C VAL A 44 2.51 3.93 -2.97
N GLN A 45 1.96 3.58 -1.81
CA GLN A 45 0.54 3.73 -1.53
C GLN A 45 0.33 5.00 -0.70
N ILE A 46 -0.51 5.90 -1.21
CA ILE A 46 -0.92 7.12 -0.54
C ILE A 46 -2.36 6.91 -0.06
N VAL A 47 -2.55 6.86 1.26
CA VAL A 47 -3.87 6.75 1.89
C VAL A 47 -4.16 8.02 2.67
N GLN A 48 -5.28 8.66 2.35
CA GLN A 48 -5.80 9.80 3.10
C GLN A 48 -7.12 9.39 3.76
N MET A 49 -7.16 9.48 5.08
CA MET A 49 -8.35 9.22 5.90
C MET A 49 -8.77 10.48 6.65
N PRO A 50 -10.06 10.62 7.01
CA PRO A 50 -10.55 11.76 7.77
C PRO A 50 -10.11 11.72 9.25
N HIS A 51 -9.91 10.52 9.80
CA HIS A 51 -9.50 10.29 11.18
C HIS A 51 -8.39 9.24 11.24
N LEU A 52 -7.51 9.34 12.25
CA LEU A 52 -6.41 8.40 12.48
C LEU A 52 -6.93 6.98 12.78
N GLU A 53 -8.02 6.87 13.53
CA GLU A 53 -8.63 5.59 13.89
C GLU A 53 -9.06 4.79 12.65
N SER A 54 -9.49 5.50 11.59
CA SER A 54 -9.87 4.88 10.32
C SER A 54 -8.71 4.21 9.58
N LEU A 55 -7.45 4.52 9.92
CA LEU A 55 -6.26 3.82 9.43
C LEU A 55 -6.00 2.52 10.18
N LEU A 56 -6.49 2.40 11.42
CA LEU A 56 -6.35 1.17 12.22
C LEU A 56 -7.33 0.11 11.70
N ASP A 57 -8.54 0.54 11.32
CA ASP A 57 -9.54 -0.29 10.66
C ASP A 57 -9.05 -0.74 9.28
N GLY A 58 -8.43 -1.91 9.20
CA GLY A 58 -7.91 -2.50 7.97
C GLY A 58 -6.42 -2.87 8.01
N GLN A 59 -5.72 -2.64 9.13
CA GLN A 59 -4.33 -3.08 9.26
C GLN A 59 -4.16 -4.59 9.15
N ILE A 60 -5.09 -5.37 9.71
CA ILE A 60 -5.05 -6.83 9.63
C ILE A 60 -5.16 -7.28 8.18
N GLU A 61 -6.17 -6.82 7.45
CA GLU A 61 -6.37 -7.11 6.03
C GLU A 61 -5.17 -6.64 5.17
N GLY A 62 -4.60 -5.48 5.52
CA GLY A 62 -3.40 -4.95 4.87
C GLY A 62 -2.16 -5.83 5.09
N LEU A 63 -2.00 -6.39 6.29
CA LEU A 63 -0.92 -7.33 6.59
C LEU A 63 -1.12 -8.67 5.89
N GLU A 64 -2.34 -9.21 5.88
CA GLU A 64 -2.66 -10.44 5.14
C GLU A 64 -2.40 -10.27 3.63
N TRP A 65 -2.75 -9.12 3.07
CA TRP A 65 -2.39 -8.79 1.70
C TRP A 65 -0.87 -8.72 1.51
N LEU A 66 -0.15 -8.05 2.42
CA LEU A 66 1.31 -7.92 2.34
C LEU A 66 2.01 -9.28 2.38
N ASP A 67 1.53 -10.20 3.22
CA ASP A 67 2.00 -11.58 3.28
C ASP A 67 1.73 -12.31 1.95
N SER A 68 0.61 -12.03 1.29
CA SER A 68 0.26 -12.66 0.00
C SER A 68 1.13 -12.23 -1.17
N VAL A 69 1.84 -11.10 -1.07
CA VAL A 69 2.73 -10.56 -2.11
C VAL A 69 4.21 -10.55 -1.68
N ASP A 70 4.52 -11.11 -0.52
CA ASP A 70 5.87 -11.12 0.05
C ASP A 70 6.92 -11.72 -0.90
N HIS A 71 6.54 -12.80 -1.62
CA HIS A 71 7.42 -13.46 -2.58
C HIS A 71 7.84 -12.55 -3.75
N LEU A 72 7.12 -11.46 -3.98
CA LEU A 72 7.36 -10.48 -5.04
C LEU A 72 8.23 -9.30 -4.59
N LEU A 73 8.54 -9.19 -3.30
CA LEU A 73 9.15 -7.99 -2.72
C LEU A 73 10.62 -8.20 -2.34
N GLU A 74 11.43 -7.19 -2.63
CA GLU A 74 12.71 -6.97 -1.97
C GLU A 74 12.49 -6.34 -0.59
N TYR A 75 13.38 -6.69 0.32
CA TYR A 75 13.37 -6.19 1.68
C TYR A 75 14.26 -4.94 1.75
N TYR A 76 13.89 -3.99 2.61
CA TYR A 76 14.71 -2.85 2.97
C TYR A 76 15.85 -3.30 3.91
N ASP A 77 16.84 -2.43 4.14
CA ASP A 77 18.06 -2.76 4.90
C ASP A 77 17.79 -3.19 6.34
N ASP A 78 16.67 -2.75 6.92
CA ASP A 78 16.19 -3.12 8.25
C ASP A 78 15.44 -4.48 8.28
N GLY A 79 15.31 -5.14 7.12
CA GLY A 79 14.53 -6.36 6.97
C GLY A 79 13.03 -6.13 6.86
N SER A 80 12.57 -4.89 6.70
CA SER A 80 11.16 -4.59 6.43
C SER A 80 10.80 -4.81 4.95
N ARG A 81 9.53 -5.11 4.68
CA ARG A 81 8.96 -5.21 3.31
C ARG A 81 8.45 -3.87 2.80
N THR A 82 8.31 -2.92 3.70
CA THR A 82 7.77 -1.58 3.46
C THR A 82 8.59 -0.54 4.20
N GLU A 83 8.71 0.64 3.63
CA GLU A 83 9.20 1.83 4.31
C GLU A 83 8.05 2.81 4.42
N ALA A 84 7.67 3.15 5.65
CA ALA A 84 6.54 4.02 5.93
C ALA A 84 7.00 5.48 6.03
N PHE A 85 6.23 6.37 5.42
CA PHE A 85 6.37 7.81 5.60
C PHE A 85 4.99 8.43 5.83
N SER A 86 4.97 9.54 6.57
CA SER A 86 3.75 10.28 6.87
C SER A 86 4.04 11.77 6.97
N GLY A 87 3.03 12.60 6.74
CA GLY A 87 3.18 14.05 6.77
C GLY A 87 1.82 14.75 6.71
N PHE A 88 1.83 16.07 6.90
CA PHE A 88 0.65 16.91 6.78
C PHE A 88 0.50 17.47 5.37
N VAL A 89 -0.75 17.61 4.90
CA VAL A 89 -1.03 18.35 3.67
C VAL A 89 -0.77 19.83 3.94
N ILE A 90 0.02 20.47 3.08
CA ILE A 90 0.27 21.92 3.11
C ILE A 90 -0.64 22.56 2.06
N GLU A 91 -1.40 23.58 2.47
CA GLU A 91 -2.22 24.45 1.60
C GLU A 91 -1.46 25.68 1.13
#